data_AF-A0A7C0Y0U0-F1
#
_entry.id   AF-A0A7C0Y0U0-F1
#
_cell.length_a   1.000
_cell.length_b   1.000
_cell.length_c   1.000
_cell.angle_alpha   90.00
_cell.angle_beta   90.00
_cell.angle_gamma   90.00
#
_symmetry.space_group_name_H-M   'P 1'
#
loop_
_entity.id
_entity.type
_entity.pdbx_description
1 polymer ?
#
loop_
_entity_poly.entity_id
_entity_poly.type
_entity_poly.pdbx_seq_one_letter_code
_entity_poly.pdbx_strand_id
1 'polypeptide(L)' 'MSDVDIHNLVYDVARGLGVEPKKLFEALYISVLGKPRGPRLGRFIKIIGVQEFKNI' A
#
# COMPACT_ATOMS: atom_id res chain seq x y z
N MET A 1 4.31 8.24 11.69
CA MET A 1 4.46 7.92 10.26
C MET A 1 3.32 8.60 9.50
N SER A 2 3.64 9.44 8.52
CA SER A 2 2.68 10.15 7.67
C SER A 2 2.08 9.22 6.60
N ASP A 3 0.99 9.64 5.94
CA ASP A 3 0.46 8.91 4.78
C ASP A 3 1.43 8.93 3.60
N VAL A 4 2.27 9.96 3.50
CA VAL A 4 3.36 10.03 2.52
C VAL A 4 4.41 8.97 2.83
N ASP A 5 4.80 8.83 4.10
CA ASP A 5 5.80 7.84 4.53
C ASP A 5 5.31 6.41 4.24
N ILE A 6 4.05 6.09 4.57
CA ILE A 6 3.45 4.78 4.29
C ILE A 6 3.43 4.51 2.78
N HIS A 7 3.06 5.50 1.99
CA HIS A 7 3.00 5.35 0.54
C HIS A 7 4.40 5.15 -0.05
N ASN A 8 5.40 5.91 0.42
CA ASN A 8 6.78 5.81 -0.03
C ASN A 8 7.43 4.47 0.40
N LEU A 9 7.07 3.94 1.56
CA LEU A 9 7.54 2.62 2.00
C LEU A 9 7.23 1.51 0.97
N VAL A 10 6.08 1.60 0.28
CA VAL A 10 5.74 0.64 -0.79
C VAL A 10 6.71 0.77 -1.97
N TYR A 11 7.10 2.00 -2.35
CA TYR A 11 8.13 2.19 -3.37
C TYR A 11 9.49 1.65 -2.93
N ASP A 12 9.85 1.84 -1.66
CA ASP A 12 11.12 1.37 -1.11
C ASP A 12 11.20 -0.17 -1.12
N VAL A 13 10.13 -0.83 -0.67
CA VAL A 13 10.01 -2.29 -0.69
C VAL A 13 10.03 -2.83 -2.12
N ALA A 14 9.26 -2.23 -3.04
CA ALA A 14 9.27 -2.65 -4.44
C ALA A 14 10.66 -2.57 -5.06
N ARG A 15 11.37 -1.45 -4.85
CA ARG A 15 12.74 -1.26 -5.32
C ARG A 15 13.71 -2.27 -4.70
N GLY A 16 13.62 -2.50 -3.40
CA GLY A 16 14.45 -3.48 -2.69
C GLY A 16 14.26 -4.91 -3.18
N LEU A 17 13.06 -5.24 -3.69
CA LEU A 17 12.73 -6.54 -4.26
C LEU A 17 12.95 -6.62 -5.79
N GLY A 18 13.37 -5.53 -6.45
CA GLY A 18 13.49 -5.47 -7.91
C GLY A 18 12.14 -5.57 -8.64
N VAL A 19 11.03 -5.26 -7.95
CA VAL A 19 9.67 -5.30 -8.49
C VAL A 19 9.26 -3.89 -8.93
N GLU A 20 8.55 -3.79 -10.05
CA GLU A 20 7.94 -2.53 -10.46
C GLU A 20 6.93 -2.05 -9.39
N PRO A 21 7.06 -0.83 -8.84
CA PRO A 21 6.20 -0.36 -7.75
C PRO A 21 4.71 -0.49 -8.04
N LYS A 22 4.31 -0.25 -9.30
CA LYS A 22 2.93 -0.40 -9.76
C LYS A 22 2.38 -1.81 -9.49
N LYS A 23 3.16 -2.86 -9.74
CA LYS A 23 2.74 -4.26 -9.49
C LYS A 23 2.53 -4.52 -8.01
N LEU A 24 3.38 -3.95 -7.15
CA LEU A 24 3.20 -4.08 -5.70
C LEU A 24 1.97 -3.32 -5.22
N PHE A 25 1.71 -2.11 -5.72
CA PHE A 25 0.46 -1.40 -5.42
C PHE A 25 -0.78 -2.18 -5.87
N GLU A 26 -0.78 -2.70 -7.11
CA GLU A 26 -1.87 -3.51 -7.64
C GLU A 26 -2.12 -4.74 -6.78
N ALA A 27 -1.06 -5.46 -6.38
CA ALA A 27 -1.16 -6.61 -5.48
C ALA A 27 -1.78 -6.22 -4.12
N LEU A 28 -1.32 -5.12 -3.51
CA LEU A 28 -1.86 -4.64 -2.23
C LEU A 28 -3.34 -4.24 -2.34
N TYR A 29 -3.75 -3.57 -3.43
CA TYR A 29 -5.16 -3.26 -3.65
C TYR A 29 -6.00 -4.51 -3.90
N ILE A 30 -5.48 -5.49 -4.63
CA ILE A 30 -6.19 -6.76 -4.85
C ILE A 30 -6.39 -7.47 -3.51
N SER A 31 -5.37 -7.53 -2.65
CA SER A 31 -5.47 -8.21 -1.35
C SER A 31 -6.52 -7.61 -0.42
N VAL A 32 -6.73 -6.29 -0.45
CA VAL A 32 -7.63 -5.61 0.52
C VAL A 32 -8.94 -5.10 -0.07
N LEU A 33 -9.02 -4.86 -1.38
CA LEU A 33 -10.22 -4.36 -2.08
C LEU A 33 -10.78 -5.32 -3.13
N GLY A 34 -10.06 -6.40 -3.47
CA GLY A 34 -10.42 -7.29 -4.58
C GLY A 34 -10.34 -6.61 -5.96
N LYS A 35 -9.64 -5.47 -6.07
CA LYS A 35 -9.56 -4.65 -7.29
C LYS A 35 -8.12 -4.18 -7.52
N PRO A 36 -7.67 -3.97 -8.77
CA PRO A 36 -6.27 -3.58 -9.05
C PRO A 36 -5.94 -2.13 -8.68
N ARG A 37 -6.94 -1.30 -8.35
CA ARG A 37 -6.75 0.15 -8.13
C ARG A 37 -7.63 0.66 -7.00
N GLY A 38 -7.18 1.72 -6.35
CA GLY A 38 -7.89 2.38 -5.26
C GLY A 38 -7.37 3.78 -4.97
N PRO A 39 -7.87 4.45 -3.91
CA PRO A 39 -7.34 5.73 -3.45
C PRO A 39 -5.88 5.57 -3.01
N ARG A 40 -5.11 6.66 -2.96
CA ARG A 40 -3.68 6.66 -2.57
C ARG A 40 -3.45 5.81 -1.31
N LEU A 41 -2.70 4.72 -1.45
CA LEU A 41 -2.65 3.65 -0.44
C LEU A 41 -2.25 4.15 0.96
N GLY A 42 -1.25 5.04 1.05
CA GLY A 42 -0.84 5.56 2.35
C GLY A 42 -1.93 6.39 3.05
N ARG A 43 -2.74 7.14 2.30
CA ARG A 43 -3.89 7.86 2.85
C ARG A 43 -5.00 6.89 3.26
N PHE A 44 -5.23 5.86 2.46
CA PHE A 44 -6.20 4.81 2.75
C PHE A 44 -5.86 4.07 4.05
N ILE A 45 -4.62 3.60 4.20
CA ILE A 45 -4.12 2.95 5.43
C ILE A 45 -4.22 3.91 6.63
N LYS A 46 -3.88 5.19 6.46
CA LYS A 46 -3.96 6.18 7.54
C LYS A 46 -5.38 6.43 8.04
N ILE A 47 -6.39 6.35 7.16
CA ILE A 47 -7.80 6.50 7.53
C ILE A 47 -8.30 5.26 8.29
N ILE A 48 -7.91 4.06 7.86
CA ILE A 48 -8.30 2.80 8.52
C ILE A 48 -7.58 2.63 9.86
N GLY A 49 -6.32 3.05 9.93
CA GLY A 49 -5.41 2.72 11.02
C GLY A 49 -4.48 1.56 10.63
N VAL A 50 -3.20 1.68 10.99
CA VAL A 50 -2.17 0.70 10.60
C VAL A 50 -2.41 -0.68 11.23
N GLN A 51 -2.94 -0.72 12.46
CA GLN A 51 -3.19 -1.99 13.15
C GLN A 51 -4.40 -2.70 12.57
N GLU A 52 -5.47 -1.96 12.33
CA GLU A 52 -6.70 -2.41 11.72
C GLU A 52 -6.42 -2.96 10.32
N PHE A 53 -5.64 -2.24 9.51
CA PHE A 53 -5.26 -2.68 8.17
C PHE A 53 -4.44 -3.98 8.15
N LYS A 54 -3.65 -4.25 9.19
CA LYS A 54 -2.88 -5.51 9.31
C LYS A 54 -3.74 -6.72 9.64
N ASN A 55 -4.96 -6.50 10.14
CA ASN A 55 -5.88 -7.56 10.57
C ASN A 55 -6.94 -7.87 9.49
N ILE A 56 -6.82 -7.27 8.30
CA ILE A 56 -7.62 -7.60 7.10
C ILE A 56 -6.97 -8.79 6.40
#